data_AF-A0A2V3HY58-F1
#
_entry.id   AF-A0A2V3HY58-F1
#
_cell.length_a   1.000
_cell.length_b   1.000
_cell.length_c   1.000
_cell.angle_alpha   90.00
_cell.angle_beta   90.00
_cell.angle_gamma   90.00
#
_symmetry.space_group_name_H-M   'P 1'
#
loop_
_entity.id
_entity.type
_entity.pdbx_description
1 polymer ?
#
loop_
_entity_poly.entity_id
_entity_poly.type
_entity_poly.pdbx_seq_one_letter_code
_entity_poly.pdbx_strand_id
1 'polypeptide(L)'
;MHLRTSGGGSGGAVERDGVRYIILEGSGDLRNLQGMAAELTRDASQPTVAVLGSRDDGGKLLVSLTEDSLASERHEASEVLSAISGHIGGSGGGSPTIAQGGGSNPDGLDAALAAARTHLGLD
;
A
#
# COMPACT_ATOMS: atom_id res chain seq x y z
N MET A 1 -6.31 23.79 -18.01
CA MET A 1 -5.47 22.97 -18.92
C MET A 1 -4.95 21.80 -18.10
N HIS A 2 -5.53 20.62 -18.32
CA HIS A 2 -5.30 19.40 -17.53
C HIS A 2 -3.84 18.98 -17.54
N LEU A 3 -3.28 18.78 -16.35
CA LEU A 3 -1.93 18.27 -16.19
C LEU A 3 -1.93 16.78 -16.52
N ARG A 4 -0.99 16.42 -17.40
CA ARG A 4 -0.89 15.14 -18.06
C ARG A 4 -0.50 14.03 -17.09
N THR A 5 -1.15 12.89 -17.25
CA THR A 5 -0.63 11.59 -16.88
C THR A 5 0.66 11.35 -17.67
N SER A 6 1.83 11.46 -17.06
CA SER A 6 3.05 10.84 -17.60
C SER A 6 3.49 9.76 -16.64
N GLY A 7 3.35 8.51 -17.08
CA GLY A 7 3.72 7.32 -16.33
C GLY A 7 5.19 7.32 -15.92
N GLY A 8 5.44 6.65 -14.80
CA GLY A 8 6.76 6.35 -14.27
C GLY A 8 6.62 5.45 -13.06
N GLY A 9 6.48 4.15 -13.30
CA GLY A 9 6.45 3.12 -12.26
C GLY A 9 5.60 1.93 -12.68
N SER A 10 6.23 0.81 -12.98
CA SER A 10 5.57 -0.48 -13.22
C SER A 10 4.91 -0.97 -11.93
N GLY A 11 3.74 -0.43 -11.61
CA GLY A 11 2.98 -0.66 -10.38
C GLY A 11 1.65 0.09 -10.51
N GLY A 12 0.81 -0.38 -11.43
CA GLY A 12 -0.37 0.35 -11.90
C GLY A 12 -1.34 0.69 -10.76
N ALA A 13 -1.78 1.94 -10.71
CA ALA A 13 -2.98 2.30 -9.98
C ALA A 13 -4.18 1.64 -10.67
N VAL A 14 -4.98 0.90 -9.92
CA VAL A 14 -6.20 0.23 -10.38
C VAL A 14 -7.39 0.91 -9.72
N GLU A 15 -8.36 1.40 -10.49
CA GLU A 15 -9.59 1.95 -9.92
C GLU A 15 -10.69 0.87 -9.95
N ARG A 16 -11.30 0.61 -8.80
CA ARG A 16 -12.50 -0.25 -8.69
C ARG A 16 -13.50 0.36 -7.71
N ASP A 17 -14.76 0.38 -8.12
CA ASP A 17 -15.90 0.82 -7.30
C ASP A 17 -15.73 2.22 -6.68
N GLY A 18 -15.08 3.13 -7.42
CA GLY A 18 -14.81 4.50 -6.97
C GLY A 18 -13.63 4.63 -6.00
N VAL A 19 -12.87 3.54 -5.77
CA VAL A 19 -11.66 3.52 -4.95
C VAL A 19 -10.45 3.23 -5.83
N ARG A 20 -9.37 3.99 -5.65
CA ARG A 20 -8.10 3.83 -6.34
C ARG A 20 -7.15 2.97 -5.51
N TYR A 21 -6.73 1.84 -6.04
CA TYR A 21 -5.78 0.93 -5.40
C TYR A 21 -4.42 1.11 -6.04
N ILE A 22 -3.39 1.26 -5.23
CA ILE A 22 -2.03 1.52 -5.68
C ILE A 22 -1.12 0.53 -4.97
N ILE A 23 -0.51 -0.37 -5.73
CA ILE A 23 0.35 -1.42 -5.17
C ILE A 23 1.69 -1.34 -5.87
N LEU A 24 2.70 -0.89 -5.14
CA LEU A 24 4.02 -0.66 -5.70
C LEU A 24 5.17 -0.97 -4.73
N GLU A 25 6.23 -1.51 -5.30
CA GLU A 25 7.51 -1.67 -4.63
C GLU A 25 8.24 -0.32 -4.66
N GLY A 26 8.42 0.26 -3.49
CA GLY A 26 9.21 1.45 -3.23
C GLY A 26 10.67 1.14 -2.95
N SER A 27 11.46 2.20 -2.76
CA SER A 27 12.87 2.11 -2.37
C SER A 27 13.13 2.92 -1.11
N GLY A 28 13.97 2.38 -0.22
CA GLY A 28 14.36 2.98 1.05
C GLY A 28 13.48 2.56 2.24
N ASP A 29 13.63 3.29 3.35
CA ASP A 29 13.02 2.96 4.63
C ASP A 29 11.51 3.23 4.71
N LEU A 30 10.89 2.76 5.80
CA LEU A 30 9.50 3.07 6.18
C LEU A 30 9.18 4.57 6.14
N ARG A 31 10.14 5.46 6.42
CA ARG A 31 9.93 6.90 6.35
C ARG A 31 9.70 7.39 4.91
N ASN A 32 10.44 6.81 3.95
CA ASN A 32 10.25 7.11 2.53
C ASN A 32 8.91 6.56 2.05
N LEU A 33 8.58 5.32 2.45
CA LEU A 33 7.28 4.73 2.15
C LEU A 33 6.13 5.61 2.69
N GLN A 34 6.24 6.09 3.93
CA GLN A 34 5.23 6.98 4.53
C GLN A 34 5.08 8.28 3.74
N GLY A 35 6.18 8.89 3.30
CA GLY A 35 6.13 10.07 2.45
C GLY A 35 5.41 9.83 1.12
N MET A 36 5.68 8.70 0.47
CA MET A 36 4.99 8.34 -0.78
C MET A 36 3.51 8.03 -0.55
N ALA A 37 3.18 7.26 0.48
CA ALA A 37 1.80 6.95 0.86
C ALA A 37 1.01 8.22 1.12
N ALA A 38 1.56 9.14 1.92
CA ALA A 38 0.92 10.40 2.25
C ALA A 38 0.63 11.24 1.00
N GLU A 39 1.55 11.30 0.03
CA GLU A 39 1.32 12.00 -1.23
C GLU A 39 0.22 11.33 -2.08
N LEU A 40 0.14 10.01 -2.06
CA LEU A 40 -0.88 9.24 -2.78
C LEU A 40 -2.27 9.36 -2.15
N THR A 41 -2.35 9.41 -0.82
CA THR A 41 -3.61 9.53 -0.06
C THR A 41 -3.96 10.96 0.32
N ARG A 42 -3.21 11.95 -0.19
CA ARG A 42 -3.42 13.38 0.10
C ARG A 42 -4.74 13.92 -0.46
N ASP A 43 -5.20 13.37 -1.58
CA ASP A 43 -6.44 13.80 -2.22
C ASP A 43 -7.64 13.07 -1.61
N ALA A 44 -8.35 13.76 -0.72
CA ALA A 44 -9.59 13.27 -0.11
C ALA A 44 -10.71 13.05 -1.14
N SER A 45 -10.64 13.71 -2.31
CA SER A 45 -11.62 13.57 -3.40
C SER A 45 -11.42 12.26 -4.16
N GLN A 46 -10.26 11.62 -4.02
CA GLN A 46 -9.94 10.34 -4.65
C GLN A 46 -9.64 9.31 -3.55
N PRO A 47 -10.65 8.55 -3.09
CA PRO A 47 -10.46 7.48 -2.11
C PRO A 47 -9.37 6.53 -2.59
N THR A 48 -8.24 6.47 -1.88
CA THR A 48 -7.05 5.74 -2.34
C THR A 48 -6.58 4.74 -1.29
N VAL A 49 -6.26 3.52 -1.73
CA VAL A 49 -5.62 2.45 -0.96
C VAL A 49 -4.22 2.29 -1.51
N ALA A 50 -3.22 2.76 -0.77
CA ALA A 50 -1.82 2.65 -1.13
C ALA A 50 -1.15 1.52 -0.33
N VAL A 51 -0.67 0.49 -1.02
CA VAL A 51 0.16 -0.59 -0.48
C VAL A 51 1.55 -0.45 -1.06
N LEU A 52 2.51 -0.19 -0.17
CA LEU A 52 3.89 0.07 -0.49
C LEU A 52 4.78 -0.98 0.16
N GLY A 53 5.70 -1.53 -0.61
CA GLY A 53 6.70 -2.49 -0.14
C GLY A 53 8.11 -1.96 -0.31
N SER A 54 9.06 -2.39 0.50
CA SER A 54 10.50 -2.14 0.27
C SER A 54 11.32 -3.36 0.69
N ARG A 55 12.42 -3.60 -0.01
CA ARG A 55 13.42 -4.64 0.33
C ARG A 55 14.62 -4.08 1.10
N ASP A 56 14.55 -2.81 1.46
CA ASP A 56 15.60 -2.12 2.19
C ASP A 56 15.67 -2.65 3.63
N ASP A 57 16.86 -3.10 4.07
CA ASP A 57 17.11 -3.64 5.42
C ASP A 57 16.10 -4.73 5.85
N GLY A 58 15.74 -5.62 4.90
CA GLY A 58 14.71 -6.64 5.07
C GLY A 58 13.43 -6.33 4.27
N GLY A 59 12.35 -7.04 4.58
CA GLY A 59 11.03 -6.73 4.00
C GLY A 59 10.34 -5.66 4.82
N LYS A 60 9.99 -4.52 4.23
CA LYS A 60 9.17 -3.48 4.84
C LYS A 60 7.87 -3.33 4.06
N LEU A 61 6.77 -3.13 4.77
CA LEU A 61 5.43 -2.99 4.20
C LEU A 61 4.73 -1.81 4.86
N LEU A 62 4.01 -1.05 4.06
CA LEU A 62 3.19 0.07 4.51
C LEU A 62 1.89 0.04 3.74
N VAL A 63 0.78 0.13 4.45
CA VAL A 63 -0.56 0.28 3.89
C VAL A 63 -1.11 1.61 4.40
N SER A 64 -1.62 2.43 3.50
CA SER A 64 -2.21 3.73 3.81
C SER A 64 -3.50 3.89 3.02
N LEU A 65 -4.52 4.41 3.69
CA LEU A 65 -5.83 4.66 3.15
C LEU A 65 -6.11 6.16 3.24
N THR A 66 -6.84 6.70 2.27
CA THR A 66 -7.40 8.04 2.40
C THR A 66 -8.43 8.05 3.52
N GLU A 67 -8.20 8.87 4.55
CA GLU A 67 -9.11 9.04 5.69
C GLU A 67 -10.41 9.73 5.25
N ASP A 68 -11.50 9.52 5.99
CA ASP A 68 -12.84 10.07 5.69
C ASP A 68 -13.31 9.77 4.25
N SER A 69 -12.97 8.59 3.73
CA SER A 69 -13.27 8.20 2.35
C SER A 69 -13.79 6.77 2.24
N LEU A 70 -14.33 6.43 1.07
CA LEU A 70 -14.77 5.08 0.74
C LEU A 70 -13.65 4.03 0.92
N ALA A 71 -12.38 4.43 0.81
CA ALA A 71 -11.25 3.54 1.05
C ALA A 71 -11.19 3.11 2.52
N SER A 72 -11.27 4.06 3.46
CA SER A 72 -11.24 3.79 4.91
C SER A 72 -12.54 3.17 5.44
N GLU A 73 -13.67 3.33 4.74
CA GLU A 73 -14.94 2.69 5.12
C GLU A 73 -15.03 1.23 4.67
N ARG A 74 -14.32 0.87 3.59
CA ARG A 74 -14.40 -0.48 2.98
C ARG A 74 -13.22 -1.37 3.31
N HIS A 75 -12.07 -0.79 3.59
CA HIS A 75 -10.83 -1.52 3.83
C HIS A 75 -10.16 -1.01 5.11
N GLU A 76 -9.50 -1.91 5.82
CA GLU A 76 -8.68 -1.58 6.98
C GLU A 76 -7.21 -1.85 6.68
N ALA A 77 -6.36 -0.83 6.82
CA ALA A 77 -4.93 -0.92 6.54
C ALA A 77 -4.25 -1.98 7.43
N SER A 78 -4.66 -2.06 8.69
CA SER A 78 -4.21 -3.04 9.67
C SER A 78 -4.54 -4.48 9.24
N GLU A 79 -5.75 -4.72 8.74
CA GLU A 79 -6.19 -6.03 8.27
C GLU A 79 -5.40 -6.45 7.02
N VAL A 80 -5.32 -5.57 6.02
CA VAL A 80 -4.57 -5.81 4.78
C VAL A 80 -3.11 -6.12 5.11
N LEU A 81 -2.48 -5.30 5.95
CA LEU A 81 -1.09 -5.51 6.37
C LEU A 81 -0.92 -6.86 7.08
N SER A 82 -1.83 -7.22 7.98
CA SER A 82 -1.78 -8.50 8.70
C SER A 82 -1.81 -9.66 7.72
N ALA A 83 -2.69 -9.62 6.72
CA ALA A 83 -2.80 -10.64 5.67
C ALA A 83 -1.49 -10.83 4.87
N ILE A 84 -0.73 -9.76 4.65
CA ILE A 84 0.47 -9.81 3.79
C ILE A 84 1.80 -9.92 4.56
N SER A 85 1.85 -9.48 5.82
CA SER A 85 3.08 -9.43 6.63
C SER A 85 3.69 -10.81 6.90
N GLY A 86 2.90 -11.87 6.89
CA GLY A 86 3.37 -13.25 7.02
C GLY A 86 4.31 -13.70 5.90
N HIS A 87 4.16 -13.16 4.69
CA HIS A 87 5.01 -13.53 3.54
C HIS A 87 6.45 -13.07 3.71
N ILE A 88 6.66 -11.89 4.31
CA ILE A 88 7.99 -11.35 4.60
C ILE A 88 8.55 -11.86 5.94
N GLY A 89 7.93 -12.87 6.55
CA GLY A 89 8.34 -13.41 7.86
C GLY A 89 8.34 -12.34 8.95
N GLY A 90 7.43 -11.39 8.84
CA GLY A 90 7.38 -10.18 9.64
C GLY A 90 6.10 -10.06 10.44
N SER A 91 5.99 -8.94 11.13
CA SER A 91 4.76 -8.51 11.79
C SER A 91 4.62 -7.00 11.63
N GLY A 92 3.42 -6.50 11.91
CA GLY A 92 3.13 -5.10 11.76
C GLY A 92 1.93 -4.66 12.56
N GLY A 93 1.70 -3.34 12.56
CA GLY A 93 0.62 -2.72 13.29
C GLY A 93 0.44 -1.26 12.89
N GLY A 94 -0.65 -0.68 13.36
CA GLY A 94 -1.00 0.71 13.10
C GLY A 94 -2.48 0.96 13.29
N SER A 95 -2.94 2.07 12.73
CA SER A 95 -4.32 2.49 12.71
C SER A 95 -5.10 1.80 11.58
N PRO A 96 -6.44 1.79 11.64
CA PRO A 96 -7.27 1.29 10.55
C PRO A 96 -7.03 2.03 9.23
N THR A 97 -6.53 3.27 9.26
CA THR A 97 -6.20 4.06 8.06
C THR A 97 -4.75 3.93 7.61
N ILE A 98 -3.81 3.66 8.53
CA ILE A 98 -2.37 3.57 8.22
C ILE A 98 -1.76 2.46 9.05
N ALA A 99 -1.18 1.46 8.39
CA ALA A 99 -0.53 0.33 9.05
C ALA A 99 0.84 0.05 8.42
N GLN A 100 1.80 -0.31 9.27
CA GLN A 100 3.16 -0.59 8.83
C GLN A 100 3.72 -1.87 9.46
N GLY A 101 4.51 -2.59 8.69
CA GLY A 101 5.10 -3.86 9.09
C GLY A 101 6.50 -4.05 8.55
N GLY A 102 7.24 -4.93 9.21
CA GLY A 102 8.60 -5.26 8.85
C GLY A 102 8.89 -6.73 9.13
N GLY A 103 9.78 -7.31 8.35
CA GLY A 103 10.15 -8.71 8.41
C GLY A 103 11.54 -8.96 7.86
N SER A 104 12.10 -10.10 8.21
CA SER A 104 13.49 -10.43 7.85
C SER A 104 13.62 -11.07 6.46
N ASN A 105 12.50 -11.36 5.78
CA ASN A 105 12.48 -12.03 4.47
C ASN A 105 12.07 -11.08 3.32
N PRO A 106 13.01 -10.35 2.70
CA PRO A 106 12.72 -9.45 1.58
C PRO A 106 12.27 -10.19 0.31
N ASP A 107 12.65 -11.46 0.12
CA ASP A 107 12.21 -12.27 -1.03
C ASP A 107 10.71 -12.54 -1.02
N GLY A 108 10.09 -12.51 0.16
CA GLY A 108 8.64 -12.64 0.33
C GLY A 108 7.85 -11.40 -0.10
N LEU A 109 8.51 -10.29 -0.47
CA LEU A 109 7.83 -9.03 -0.76
C LEU A 109 6.94 -9.13 -2.00
N ASP A 110 7.39 -9.82 -3.04
CA ASP A 110 6.63 -9.99 -4.28
C ASP A 110 5.32 -10.76 -3.99
N ALA A 111 5.43 -11.82 -3.20
CA ALA A 111 4.28 -12.59 -2.71
C ALA A 111 3.36 -11.76 -1.80
N ALA A 112 3.92 -10.89 -0.95
CA ALA A 112 3.14 -9.98 -0.10
C ALA A 112 2.33 -8.98 -0.94
N LEU A 113 2.94 -8.36 -1.95
CA LEU A 113 2.27 -7.43 -2.85
C LEU A 113 1.22 -8.12 -3.73
N ALA A 114 1.48 -9.36 -4.16
CA ALA A 114 0.50 -10.19 -4.87
C ALA A 114 -0.68 -10.56 -3.96
N ALA A 115 -0.42 -10.99 -2.73
CA ALA A 115 -1.46 -11.28 -1.74
C ALA A 115 -2.31 -10.04 -1.43
N ALA A 116 -1.70 -8.84 -1.37
CA ALA A 116 -2.44 -7.59 -1.23
C ALA A 116 -3.42 -7.37 -2.39
N ARG A 117 -3.00 -7.63 -3.63
CA ARG A 117 -3.87 -7.51 -4.83
C ARG A 117 -5.07 -8.44 -4.72
N THR A 118 -4.83 -9.70 -4.38
CA THR A 118 -5.89 -10.69 -4.23
C THR A 118 -6.85 -10.34 -3.08
N HIS A 119 -6.33 -9.88 -1.92
CA HIS A 119 -7.15 -9.47 -0.78
C HIS A 119 -8.05 -8.26 -1.10
N LEU A 120 -7.51 -7.29 -1.87
CA LEU A 120 -8.26 -6.13 -2.34
C LEU A 120 -9.17 -6.44 -3.55
N GLY A 121 -9.22 -7.70 -4.01
CA GLY A 121 -10.06 -8.13 -5.12
C GLY A 121 -9.64 -7.51 -6.47
N LEU A 122 -8.34 -7.35 -6.70
CA LEU A 122 -7.76 -6.79 -7.92
C LEU A 122 -7.31 -7.85 -8.93
N ASP A 123 -7.54 -9.12 -8.65
CA ASP A 123 -7.44 -10.23 -9.62
C ASP A 123 -8.53 -10.15 -10.72
#